data_AF-A0A7K0EIE1-F1
#
_entry.id   AF-A0A7K0EIE1-F1
#
_cell.length_a   1.000
_cell.length_b   1.000
_cell.length_c   1.000
_cell.angle_alpha   90.00
_cell.angle_beta   90.00
_cell.angle_gamma   90.00
#
_symmetry.space_group_name_H-M   'P 1'
#
loop_
_entity.id
_entity.type
_entity.pdbx_description
1 polymer ?
#
loop_
_entity_poly.entity_id
_entity_poly.type
_entity_poly.pdbx_seq_one_letter_code
_entity_poly.pdbx_strand_id
1 'polypeptide(L)'
;MPEHEPRPDLWDRIDADLRADAVIDRTLDDLPVFEPQDDAWEQIAGRLEKPVVRPLWPRSFRWIAAAAVVALVAGIWAVWQPVSDEKVTIAYATETVETEWAATPEPLPSSTDQKVETFINEQCAQQIVVCQKPEVKELKQQLRELSNRKMAVEQELLVFGNDPALVQAQIKIENERAEVTKELVRILRI
;
A
#
# COMPACT_ATOMS: atom_id res chain seq x y z
N MET A 1 -11.29 43.86 -3.32
CA MET A 1 -10.65 42.81 -2.49
C MET A 1 -11.63 42.42 -1.42
N PRO A 2 -11.90 41.13 -1.18
CA PRO A 2 -12.75 40.72 -0.07
C PRO A 2 -12.06 41.07 1.27
N GLU A 3 -12.75 41.81 2.12
CA GLU A 3 -12.27 42.11 3.48
C GLU A 3 -12.28 40.81 4.29
N HIS A 4 -11.14 40.48 4.89
CA HIS A 4 -10.99 39.33 5.78
C HIS A 4 -10.82 39.89 7.19
N GLU A 5 -11.87 39.77 8.00
CA GLU A 5 -11.75 40.05 9.43
C GLU A 5 -11.25 38.82 10.17
N PRO A 6 -10.28 38.99 11.09
CA PRO A 6 -9.88 37.92 11.97
C PRO A 6 -11.06 37.53 12.87
N ARG A 7 -11.02 36.29 13.35
CA ARG A 7 -12.00 35.83 14.33
C ARG A 7 -11.98 36.73 15.56
N PRO A 8 -13.15 37.04 16.16
CA PRO A 8 -13.23 37.97 17.29
C PRO A 8 -12.47 37.47 18.53
N ASP A 9 -12.27 36.15 18.67
CA ASP A 9 -11.55 35.51 19.77
C ASP A 9 -10.04 35.32 19.52
N LEU A 10 -9.51 35.79 18.38
CA LEU A 10 -8.13 35.52 17.99
C LEU A 10 -7.13 36.14 18.97
N TRP A 11 -7.36 37.38 19.40
CA TRP A 11 -6.45 38.09 20.30
C TRP A 11 -6.43 37.47 21.69
N ASP A 12 -7.60 37.08 22.21
CA ASP A 12 -7.70 36.40 23.51
C ASP A 12 -6.95 35.06 23.52
N ARG A 13 -6.98 34.33 22.40
CA ARG A 13 -6.21 33.07 22.24
C ARG A 13 -4.71 33.31 22.22
N ILE A 14 -4.24 34.27 21.42
CA ILE A 14 -2.81 34.60 21.34
C ILE A 14 -2.29 35.02 22.73
N ASP A 15 -3.06 35.83 23.44
CA ASP A 15 -2.72 36.29 24.78
C ASP A 15 -2.77 35.17 25.84
N ALA A 16 -3.65 34.17 25.66
CA ALA A 16 -3.64 32.95 26.49
C ALA A 16 -2.41 32.07 26.21
N ASP A 17 -2.06 31.86 24.94
CA ASP A 17 -0.91 31.06 24.52
C ASP A 17 0.40 31.68 25.03
N LEU A 18 0.59 32.99 24.84
CA LEU A 18 1.77 33.70 25.33
C LEU A 18 1.92 33.65 26.86
N ARG A 19 0.80 33.62 27.60
CA ARG A 19 0.84 33.44 29.06
C ARG A 19 1.22 32.02 29.44
N ALA A 20 0.74 31.01 28.73
CA ALA A 20 1.10 29.62 28.97
C ALA A 20 2.60 29.42 28.76
N ASP A 21 3.15 29.94 27.66
CA ASP A 21 4.58 29.88 27.36
C ASP A 21 5.41 30.58 28.45
N ALA A 22 5.00 31.79 28.87
CA ALA A 22 5.70 32.52 29.93
C ALA A 22 5.65 31.81 31.30
N VAL A 23 4.63 30.99 31.56
CA VAL A 23 4.58 30.15 32.78
C VAL A 23 5.51 28.97 32.63
N ILE A 24 5.51 28.29 31.49
CA ILE A 24 6.39 27.17 31.20
C ILE A 24 7.84 27.62 31.37
N ASP A 25 8.28 28.68 30.70
CA ASP A 25 9.65 29.20 30.75
C ASP A 25 10.13 29.48 32.18
N ARG A 26 9.25 30.01 33.05
CA ARG A 26 9.60 30.27 34.44
C ARG A 26 9.71 29.01 35.29
N THR A 27 8.93 27.98 34.96
CA THR A 27 8.88 26.72 35.71
C THR A 27 9.85 25.67 35.19
N LEU A 28 10.41 25.85 33.99
CA LEU A 28 11.38 24.92 33.39
C LEU A 28 12.61 24.72 34.28
N ASP A 29 13.12 25.80 34.88
CA ASP A 29 14.29 25.76 35.76
C ASP A 29 14.01 25.05 37.11
N ASP A 30 12.74 24.99 37.52
CA ASP A 30 12.30 24.33 38.75
C ASP A 30 11.96 22.84 38.55
N LEU A 31 12.07 22.33 37.32
CA LEU A 31 11.74 20.94 37.04
C LEU A 31 12.81 19.99 37.64
N PRO A 32 12.39 18.99 38.43
CA PRO A 32 13.31 17.97 38.90
C PRO A 32 13.87 17.19 37.71
N VAL A 33 15.19 16.96 37.73
CA VAL A 33 15.84 16.05 36.81
C VAL A 33 15.53 14.63 37.26
N PHE A 34 14.67 13.94 36.51
CA PHE A 34 14.41 12.51 36.68
C PHE A 34 15.27 11.72 35.72
N GLU A 35 16.15 10.90 36.26
CA GLU A 35 16.84 9.87 35.49
C GLU A 35 16.02 8.57 35.58
N PRO A 36 15.77 7.87 34.45
CA PRO A 36 15.20 6.54 34.52
C PRO A 36 16.13 5.61 35.30
N GLN A 37 15.59 4.52 35.86
CA GLN A 37 16.43 3.48 36.44
C GLN A 37 17.35 2.90 35.36
N ASP A 38 18.59 2.57 35.72
CA ASP A 38 19.62 2.08 34.80
C ASP A 38 19.18 0.88 33.96
N ASP A 39 18.23 0.09 34.47
CA ASP A 39 17.70 -1.13 33.85
C ASP A 39 16.34 -0.93 33.16
N ALA A 40 15.85 0.31 33.02
CA ALA A 40 14.54 0.59 32.46
C ALA A 40 14.40 0.07 31.03
N TRP A 41 15.47 0.16 30.23
CA TRP A 41 15.50 -0.33 28.85
C TRP A 41 15.48 -1.85 28.79
N GLU A 42 16.25 -2.52 29.64
CA GLU A 42 16.30 -3.98 29.78
C GLU A 42 14.94 -4.54 30.22
N GLN A 43 14.26 -3.85 31.14
CA GLN A 43 12.91 -4.23 31.58
C GLN A 43 11.88 -4.13 30.44
N ILE A 44 11.97 -3.10 29.61
CA ILE A 44 11.08 -2.94 28.44
C ILE A 44 11.38 -4.02 27.40
N ALA A 45 12.66 -4.22 27.06
CA ALA A 45 13.10 -5.22 26.10
C ALA A 45 12.68 -6.64 26.54
N GLY A 46 12.93 -7.00 27.80
CA GLY A 46 12.58 -8.31 28.35
C GLY A 46 11.07 -8.60 28.43
N ARG A 47 10.21 -7.57 28.36
CA ARG A 47 8.75 -7.72 28.24
C ARG A 47 8.30 -7.91 26.79
N LEU A 48 9.00 -7.31 25.83
CA LEU A 48 8.70 -7.42 24.40
C LEU A 48 9.11 -8.79 23.83
N GLU A 49 10.19 -9.38 24.34
CA GLU A 49 10.67 -10.70 23.91
C GLU A 49 9.79 -11.87 24.38
N LYS A 50 8.94 -11.65 25.37
CA LYS A 50 8.05 -12.70 25.90
C LYS A 50 6.70 -12.62 25.19
N PRO A 51 6.41 -13.47 24.20
CA PRO A 51 5.06 -13.54 23.66
C PRO A 51 4.14 -13.98 24.79
N VAL A 52 3.26 -13.08 25.24
CA VAL A 52 2.19 -13.39 26.18
C VAL A 52 1.14 -14.19 25.41
N VAL A 53 1.42 -15.47 25.15
CA VAL A 53 0.48 -16.40 24.56
C VAL A 53 -0.61 -16.70 25.59
N ARG A 54 -1.66 -15.88 25.58
CA ARG A 54 -2.90 -16.22 26.30
C ARG A 54 -3.64 -17.24 25.45
N PRO A 55 -3.77 -18.51 25.88
CA PRO A 55 -4.58 -19.46 25.14
C PRO A 55 -6.02 -18.95 25.14
N LEU A 56 -6.50 -18.53 23.97
CA LEU A 56 -7.83 -17.94 23.83
C LEU A 56 -8.96 -18.92 24.16
N TRP A 57 -8.70 -20.24 24.11
CA TRP A 57 -9.70 -21.26 24.45
C TRP A 57 -9.20 -22.27 25.49
N PRO A 58 -10.04 -22.64 26.48
CA PRO A 58 -9.74 -23.72 27.41
C PRO A 58 -9.67 -25.06 26.66
N ARG A 59 -8.76 -25.93 27.12
CA ARG A 59 -8.43 -27.23 26.48
C ARG A 59 -9.65 -28.15 26.29
N SER A 60 -10.71 -27.93 27.06
CA SER A 60 -12.02 -28.61 26.96
C SER A 60 -12.80 -28.29 25.68
N PHE A 61 -12.59 -27.14 25.04
CA PHE A 61 -13.32 -26.76 23.83
C PHE A 61 -12.83 -27.48 22.56
N ARG A 62 -11.62 -28.04 22.59
CA ARG A 62 -11.06 -28.84 21.46
C ARG A 62 -11.87 -30.10 21.16
N TRP A 63 -12.52 -30.69 22.17
CA TRP A 63 -13.34 -31.89 22.02
C TRP A 63 -14.73 -31.59 21.44
N ILE A 64 -15.27 -30.40 21.71
CA ILE A 64 -16.60 -29.97 21.22
C ILE A 64 -16.53 -29.63 19.72
N ALA A 65 -15.46 -28.96 19.28
CA ALA A 65 -15.28 -28.60 17.87
C ALA A 65 -15.16 -29.84 16.96
N ALA A 66 -14.48 -30.91 17.41
CA ALA A 66 -14.33 -32.13 16.64
C ALA A 66 -15.67 -32.87 16.42
N ALA A 67 -16.51 -32.94 17.46
CA ALA A 67 -17.81 -33.62 17.37
C ALA A 67 -18.80 -32.90 16.43
N ALA A 68 -18.78 -31.56 16.40
CA ALA A 68 -19.67 -30.78 15.54
C ALA A 68 -19.35 -30.97 14.04
N VAL A 69 -18.07 -31.09 13.68
CA VAL A 69 -17.66 -31.31 12.27
C VAL A 69 -18.09 -32.70 11.78
N VAL A 70 -17.94 -33.74 12.60
CA VAL A 70 -18.36 -35.10 12.24
C VAL A 70 -19.88 -35.18 12.05
N ALA A 71 -20.66 -34.53 12.91
CA ALA A 71 -22.11 -34.48 12.80
C ALA A 71 -22.59 -33.73 11.53
N LEU A 72 -21.92 -32.64 11.15
CA LEU A 72 -22.23 -31.89 9.93
C LEU A 72 -21.96 -32.71 8.66
N VAL A 73 -20.80 -33.38 8.58
CA VAL A 73 -20.44 -34.21 7.42
C VAL A 73 -21.40 -35.39 7.28
N ALA A 74 -21.74 -36.06 8.39
CA ALA A 74 -22.70 -37.16 8.38
C ALA A 74 -24.12 -36.70 8.00
N GLY A 75 -24.55 -35.54 8.49
CA GLY A 75 -25.85 -34.95 8.13
C GLY A 75 -25.94 -34.55 6.66
N ILE A 76 -24.90 -33.92 6.11
CA ILE A 76 -24.83 -33.57 4.68
C ILE A 76 -24.88 -34.83 3.81
N TRP A 77 -24.12 -35.87 4.18
CA TRP A 77 -24.08 -37.12 3.42
C TRP A 77 -25.43 -37.86 3.42
N ALA A 78 -26.18 -37.82 4.53
CA ALA A 78 -27.49 -38.44 4.63
C ALA A 78 -28.57 -37.72 3.80
N VAL A 79 -28.49 -36.39 3.69
CA VAL A 79 -29.44 -35.58 2.90
C VAL A 79 -29.12 -35.63 1.41
N TRP A 80 -27.86 -35.84 1.03
CA TRP A 80 -27.42 -35.88 -0.37
C TRP A 80 -27.46 -37.28 -1.00
N GLN A 81 -28.14 -38.25 -0.38
CA GLN A 81 -28.40 -39.54 -1.01
C GLN A 81 -29.25 -39.31 -2.29
N PRO A 82 -28.73 -39.59 -3.49
CA PRO A 82 -29.49 -39.39 -4.72
C PRO A 82 -30.64 -40.40 -4.75
N VAL A 83 -31.87 -39.90 -4.91
CA VAL A 83 -33.02 -40.74 -5.26
C VAL A 83 -32.77 -41.31 -6.66
N SER A 84 -32.31 -42.55 -6.73
CA SER A 84 -32.13 -43.27 -8.00
C SER A 84 -33.49 -43.65 -8.57
N ASP A 85 -33.87 -43.03 -9.69
CA ASP A 85 -34.01 -43.64 -11.03
C ASP A 85 -35.00 -42.82 -11.86
N GLU A 86 -34.54 -41.72 -12.47
CA GLU A 86 -35.25 -41.16 -13.62
C GLU A 86 -34.25 -40.80 -14.70
N LYS A 87 -34.24 -41.62 -15.76
CA LYS A 87 -33.28 -41.51 -16.86
C LYS A 87 -33.75 -40.40 -17.80
N VAL A 88 -33.44 -39.15 -17.46
CA VAL A 88 -33.72 -37.98 -18.31
C VAL A 88 -32.59 -37.77 -19.29
N THR A 89 -32.86 -37.93 -20.59
CA THR A 89 -31.90 -37.65 -21.67
C THR A 89 -31.94 -36.15 -21.97
N ILE A 90 -30.93 -35.40 -21.51
CA ILE A 90 -30.82 -33.96 -21.75
C ILE A 90 -29.92 -33.74 -22.95
N ALA A 91 -30.47 -33.16 -24.02
CA ALA A 91 -29.69 -32.60 -25.11
C ALA A 91 -29.33 -31.14 -24.74
N TYR A 92 -28.04 -30.84 -24.64
CA TYR A 92 -27.55 -29.49 -24.41
C TYR A 92 -26.55 -29.10 -25.49
N ALA A 93 -26.59 -27.83 -25.89
CA ALA A 93 -25.57 -27.20 -26.71
C ALA A 93 -24.81 -26.21 -25.81
N THR A 94 -23.52 -26.46 -25.61
CA THR A 94 -22.61 -25.54 -24.91
C THR A 94 -21.84 -24.73 -25.94
N GLU A 95 -22.02 -23.42 -25.92
CA GLU A 95 -21.02 -22.50 -26.45
C GLU A 95 -19.95 -22.32 -25.37
N THR A 96 -18.75 -22.82 -25.65
CA THR A 96 -17.57 -22.63 -24.81
C THR A 96 -17.07 -21.21 -25.01
N VAL A 97 -17.41 -20.31 -24.09
CA VAL A 97 -16.66 -19.06 -23.93
C VAL A 97 -15.44 -19.40 -23.08
N GLU A 98 -14.27 -19.46 -23.72
CA GLU A 98 -12.97 -19.49 -23.03
C GLU A 98 -12.84 -18.20 -22.22
N THR A 99 -13.30 -18.24 -20.96
CA THR A 99 -13.00 -17.19 -20.00
C THR A 99 -11.64 -17.54 -19.42
N GLU A 100 -10.60 -17.08 -20.10
CA GLU A 100 -9.22 -17.13 -19.64
C GLU A 100 -9.09 -16.22 -18.42
N TRP A 101 -9.43 -16.75 -17.23
CA TRP A 101 -9.00 -16.18 -15.97
C TRP A 101 -7.52 -16.50 -15.74
N ALA A 102 -6.68 -15.88 -16.57
CA ALA A 102 -5.30 -15.64 -16.24
C ALA A 102 -5.23 -14.39 -15.36
N ALA A 103 -5.48 -14.55 -14.06
CA ALA A 103 -4.91 -13.63 -13.07
C ALA A 103 -3.47 -14.07 -12.74
N THR A 104 -2.67 -14.32 -13.79
CA THR A 104 -1.26 -13.97 -13.74
C THR A 104 -1.24 -12.45 -13.66
N PRO A 105 -0.48 -11.80 -12.76
CA PRO A 105 -0.21 -10.38 -12.93
C PRO A 105 0.39 -10.24 -14.33
N GLU A 106 -0.40 -9.77 -15.28
CA GLU A 106 0.12 -9.39 -16.59
C GLU A 106 1.27 -8.42 -16.31
N PRO A 107 2.45 -8.63 -16.92
CA PRO A 107 3.51 -7.65 -16.85
C PRO A 107 2.92 -6.31 -17.28
N LEU A 108 2.87 -5.35 -16.35
CA LEU A 108 2.42 -3.99 -16.62
C LEU A 108 3.16 -3.46 -17.87
N PRO A 109 2.46 -2.74 -18.77
CA PRO A 109 2.77 -2.70 -20.19
C PRO A 109 4.08 -1.96 -20.50
N SER A 110 5.19 -2.70 -20.50
CA SER A 110 6.52 -2.20 -20.89
C SER A 110 6.52 -1.53 -22.27
N SER A 111 5.66 -1.99 -23.19
CA SER A 111 5.52 -1.42 -24.52
C SER A 111 4.86 -0.03 -24.56
N THR A 112 4.00 0.29 -23.59
CA THR A 112 3.36 1.62 -23.50
C THR A 112 4.35 2.62 -22.93
N ASP A 113 5.06 2.24 -21.87
CA ASP A 113 6.11 3.06 -21.27
C ASP A 113 7.19 3.43 -22.27
N GLN A 114 7.63 2.44 -23.06
CA GLN A 114 8.66 2.64 -24.06
C GLN A 114 8.22 3.66 -25.14
N LYS A 115 6.94 3.60 -25.58
CA LYS A 115 6.39 4.57 -26.53
C LYS A 115 6.35 5.99 -25.97
N VAL A 116 6.06 6.14 -24.68
CA VAL A 116 6.01 7.46 -24.05
C VAL A 116 7.42 8.03 -23.85
N GLU A 117 8.38 7.21 -23.44
CA GLU A 117 9.78 7.63 -23.35
C GLU A 117 10.36 8.03 -24.72
N THR A 118 10.02 7.30 -25.79
CA THR A 118 10.41 7.70 -27.16
C THR A 118 9.80 9.04 -27.54
N PHE A 119 8.51 9.26 -27.25
CA PHE A 119 7.85 10.54 -27.51
C PHE A 119 8.53 11.70 -26.76
N ILE A 120 8.83 11.53 -25.47
CA ILE A 120 9.53 12.54 -24.66
C ILE A 120 10.91 12.87 -25.27
N ASN A 121 11.64 11.85 -25.73
CA ASN A 121 12.96 12.04 -26.34
C ASN A 121 12.89 12.76 -27.69
N GLU A 122 11.92 12.41 -28.53
CA GLU A 122 11.68 13.09 -29.80
C GLU A 122 11.28 14.56 -29.60
N GLN A 123 10.38 14.83 -28.66
CA GLN A 123 9.99 16.20 -28.32
C GLN A 123 11.17 17.01 -27.79
N CYS A 124 12.03 16.40 -26.97
CA CYS A 124 13.25 17.07 -26.52
C CYS A 124 14.29 17.33 -27.62
N ALA A 125 14.33 16.50 -28.65
CA ALA A 125 15.21 16.74 -29.80
C ALA A 125 14.73 17.95 -30.63
N GLN A 126 13.41 18.15 -30.71
CA GLN A 126 12.81 19.29 -31.41
C GLN A 126 12.86 20.58 -30.58
N GLN A 127 12.61 20.49 -29.27
CA GLN A 127 12.45 21.62 -28.36
C GLN A 127 13.62 21.73 -27.36
N ILE A 128 14.83 21.95 -27.88
CA ILE A 128 16.06 21.96 -27.09
C ILE A 128 15.99 22.96 -25.92
N VAL A 129 15.42 24.14 -26.12
CA VAL A 129 15.34 25.20 -25.09
C VAL A 129 14.45 24.76 -23.92
N VAL A 130 13.31 24.11 -24.20
CA VAL A 130 12.39 23.63 -23.16
C VAL A 130 13.04 22.49 -22.37
N CYS A 131 13.72 21.56 -23.04
CA CYS A 131 14.39 20.45 -22.35
C CYS A 131 15.67 20.84 -21.61
N GLN A 132 16.20 22.05 -21.84
CA GLN A 132 17.29 22.58 -21.03
C GLN A 132 16.84 23.17 -19.70
N LYS A 133 15.54 23.44 -19.52
CA LYS A 133 14.99 23.94 -18.25
C LYS A 133 15.30 22.96 -17.11
N PRO A 134 15.66 23.46 -15.92
CA PRO A 134 16.06 22.62 -14.79
C PRO A 134 14.96 21.63 -14.39
N GLU A 135 13.70 22.09 -14.38
CA GLU A 135 12.52 21.28 -14.05
C GLU A 135 12.38 20.06 -14.98
N VAL A 136 12.56 20.24 -16.28
CA VAL A 136 12.45 19.14 -17.27
C VAL A 136 13.61 18.17 -17.13
N LYS A 137 14.83 18.66 -16.86
CA LYS A 137 15.99 17.79 -16.61
C LYS A 137 15.80 16.93 -15.38
N GLU A 138 15.27 17.52 -14.30
CA GLU A 138 14.99 16.81 -13.07
C GLU A 138 13.94 15.73 -13.27
N LEU A 139 12.80 16.06 -13.89
CA LEU A 139 11.75 15.08 -14.19
C LEU A 139 12.25 13.95 -15.10
N LYS A 140 13.09 14.26 -16.11
CA LYS A 140 13.74 13.22 -16.94
C LYS A 140 14.74 12.36 -16.17
N GLN A 141 15.37 12.90 -15.14
CA GLN A 141 16.24 12.11 -14.26
C GLN A 141 15.40 11.20 -13.37
N GLN A 142 14.34 11.72 -12.74
CA GLN A 142 13.41 10.95 -11.93
C GLN A 142 12.77 9.82 -12.72
N LEU A 143 12.33 10.07 -13.96
CA LEU A 143 11.76 9.03 -14.82
C LEU A 143 12.75 7.88 -15.10
N ARG A 144 14.01 8.20 -15.37
CA ARG A 144 15.07 7.19 -15.58
C ARG A 144 15.37 6.40 -14.30
N GLU A 145 15.39 7.07 -13.15
CA GLU A 145 15.58 6.42 -11.86
C GLU A 145 14.45 5.43 -11.57
N LEU A 146 13.20 5.85 -11.77
CA LEU A 146 12.03 4.98 -11.58
C LEU A 146 12.03 3.79 -12.55
N SER A 147 12.44 4.01 -13.81
CA SER A 147 12.60 2.93 -14.79
C SER A 147 13.65 1.90 -14.34
N ASN A 148 14.80 2.36 -13.81
CA ASN A 148 15.81 1.47 -13.25
C ASN A 148 15.32 0.70 -12.03
N ARG A 149 14.58 1.35 -11.13
CA ARG A 149 13.98 0.69 -9.95
C ARG A 149 12.94 -0.35 -10.36
N LYS A 150 12.12 -0.09 -11.38
CA LYS A 150 11.16 -1.07 -11.94
C LYS A 150 11.89 -2.32 -12.41
N MET A 151 12.95 -2.17 -13.21
CA MET A 151 13.73 -3.30 -13.71
C MET A 151 14.34 -4.14 -12.57
N ALA A 152 14.80 -3.49 -11.50
CA ALA A 152 15.33 -4.19 -10.33
C ALA A 152 14.25 -5.02 -9.62
N VAL A 153 13.07 -4.44 -9.37
CA VAL A 153 11.94 -5.14 -8.76
C VAL A 153 11.44 -6.29 -9.65
N GLU A 154 11.38 -6.10 -10.97
CA GLU A 154 11.03 -7.16 -11.91
C GLU A 154 12.04 -8.31 -11.88
N GLN A 155 13.33 -8.02 -11.75
CA GLN A 155 14.36 -9.04 -11.61
C GLN A 155 14.20 -9.82 -10.29
N GLU A 156 13.86 -9.15 -9.19
CA GLU A 156 13.60 -9.80 -7.91
C GLU A 156 12.33 -10.66 -7.96
N LEU A 157 11.27 -10.21 -8.63
CA LEU A 157 10.04 -10.98 -8.85
C LEU A 157 10.31 -12.27 -9.64
N LEU A 158 11.26 -12.29 -10.58
CA LEU A 158 11.65 -13.51 -11.29
C LEU A 158 12.32 -14.55 -10.37
N VAL A 159 12.96 -14.11 -9.28
CA VAL A 159 13.67 -14.98 -8.34
C VAL A 159 12.75 -15.44 -7.21
N PHE A 160 11.98 -14.52 -6.63
CA PHE A 160 11.16 -14.76 -5.44
C PHE A 160 9.69 -15.07 -5.75
N GLY A 161 9.25 -14.92 -7.00
CA GLY A 161 7.86 -15.12 -7.41
C GLY A 161 6.94 -13.98 -6.95
N ASN A 162 5.66 -14.29 -6.69
CA ASN A 162 4.65 -13.30 -6.31
C ASN A 162 4.76 -12.90 -4.82
N ASP A 163 5.90 -12.36 -4.41
CA ASP A 163 6.03 -11.73 -3.09
C ASP A 163 5.10 -10.50 -3.03
N PRO A 164 4.13 -10.46 -2.09
CA PRO A 164 3.21 -9.33 -1.98
C PRO A 164 3.91 -7.99 -1.76
N ALA A 165 5.09 -7.96 -1.12
CA ALA A 165 5.85 -6.73 -0.91
C ALA A 165 6.43 -6.21 -2.24
N LEU A 166 6.97 -7.09 -3.08
CA LEU A 166 7.53 -6.74 -4.40
C LEU A 166 6.43 -6.29 -5.36
N VAL A 167 5.26 -6.94 -5.35
CA VAL A 167 4.11 -6.53 -6.15
C VAL A 167 3.62 -5.13 -5.74
N GLN A 168 3.53 -4.85 -4.44
CA GLN A 168 3.18 -3.52 -3.96
C GLN A 168 4.22 -2.46 -4.35
N ALA A 169 5.52 -2.81 -4.28
CA ALA A 169 6.59 -1.92 -4.72
C ALA A 169 6.48 -1.59 -6.22
N GLN A 170 6.18 -2.59 -7.06
CA GLN A 170 5.97 -2.39 -8.50
C GLN A 170 4.81 -1.44 -8.78
N ILE A 171 3.66 -1.62 -8.12
CA ILE A 171 2.50 -0.73 -8.27
C ILE A 171 2.85 0.71 -7.88
N LYS A 172 3.59 0.89 -6.78
CA LYS A 172 4.01 2.22 -6.34
C LYS A 172 4.91 2.90 -7.37
N ILE A 173 5.90 2.19 -7.91
CA ILE A 173 6.81 2.71 -8.94
C ILE A 173 6.02 3.12 -10.19
N GLU A 174 5.04 2.33 -10.61
CA GLU A 174 4.23 2.64 -11.79
C GLU A 174 3.36 3.89 -11.61
N ASN A 175 2.80 4.09 -10.41
CA ASN A 175 2.07 5.32 -10.09
C ASN A 175 2.97 6.56 -10.13
N GLU A 176 4.16 6.48 -9.52
CA GLU A 176 5.16 7.56 -9.55
C GLU A 176 5.60 7.87 -10.98
N ARG A 177 5.81 6.85 -11.83
CA ARG A 177 6.16 7.02 -13.24
C ARG A 177 5.05 7.70 -14.03
N ALA A 178 3.80 7.31 -13.81
CA ALA A 178 2.65 7.92 -14.47
C ALA A 178 2.54 9.42 -14.14
N GLU A 179 2.79 9.79 -12.87
CA GLU A 179 2.78 11.18 -12.42
C GLU A 179 3.90 12.02 -13.08
N VAL A 180 5.14 11.55 -13.02
CA VAL A 180 6.30 12.23 -13.63
C VAL A 180 6.12 12.37 -15.15
N THR A 181 5.62 11.32 -15.80
CA THR A 181 5.36 11.30 -17.24
C THR A 181 4.30 12.30 -17.64
N LYS A 182 3.21 12.40 -16.86
CA LYS A 182 2.14 13.38 -17.09
C LYS A 182 2.66 14.80 -17.02
N GLU A 183 3.50 15.12 -16.03
CA GLU A 183 4.10 16.45 -15.91
C GLU A 183 5.06 16.76 -17.07
N LEU A 184 5.88 15.78 -17.48
CA LEU A 184 6.73 15.93 -18.67
C LEU A 184 5.91 16.22 -19.94
N VAL A 185 4.87 15.43 -20.20
CA VAL A 185 4.00 15.63 -21.37
C VAL A 185 3.29 16.97 -21.31
N ARG A 186 2.86 17.41 -20.13
CA ARG A 186 2.23 18.73 -19.92
C ARG A 186 3.17 19.87 -20.31
N ILE A 187 4.44 19.81 -19.92
CA ILE A 187 5.42 20.85 -20.22
C ILE A 187 5.81 20.84 -21.71
N LEU A 188 5.91 19.65 -22.32
CA LEU A 188 6.38 19.49 -23.71
C LEU A 188 5.31 19.71 -24.78
N ARG A 189 4.03 19.70 -24.41
CA ARG A 189 2.90 19.93 -25.35
C ARG A 189 2.54 21.41 -25.54
N ILE A 190 3.14 22.30 -24.76
CA ILE A 190 2.99 23.77 -24.86
C ILE A 190 3.91 24.27 -25.96
#